data_AF-A0A6J8BNX7-F1
#
_entry.id   AF-A0A6J8BNX7-F1
#
_cell.length_a   1.000
_cell.length_b   1.000
_cell.length_c   1.000
_cell.angle_alpha   90.00
_cell.angle_beta   90.00
_cell.angle_gamma   90.00
#
_symmetry.space_group_name_H-M   'P 1'
#
loop_
_entity.id
_entity.type
_entity.pdbx_description
1 polymer ?
#
loop_
_entity_poly.entity_id
_entity_poly.type
_entity_poly.pdbx_seq_one_letter_code
_entity_poly.pdbx_strand_id
1 'polypeptide(L)'
;MELRSAQNDNSMANVYIKIKTNPLLDNLENYVVEFGKFEINFSPLTKLILRKEKQGQQLLIPSSLSIGKIKLAKLRLFDIPKGTSKCTITGCDLFEDGRIVFVDSSEANKRLVIMNSEGSFITEIQFQDRSLDVTIINSNTVAVTMFEEELIFKVDIDTSKILLTIPVNEKCFGICFVDGKLVVSLKHDIIKIVDLSGNVMSQISQIDDSTHSEE
;
A
#
# COMPACT_ATOMS: atom_id res chain seq x y z
N MET A 1 3.41 -2.27 -4.43
CA MET A 1 2.66 -3.47 -4.88
C MET A 1 1.97 -3.10 -6.18
N GLU A 2 2.05 -3.89 -7.25
CA GLU A 2 1.27 -3.61 -8.47
C GLU A 2 0.07 -4.56 -8.50
N LEU A 3 -1.14 -3.99 -8.45
CA LEU A 3 -2.39 -4.70 -8.63
C LEU A 3 -2.77 -4.68 -10.11
N ARG A 4 -3.11 -5.83 -10.67
CA ARG A 4 -3.85 -5.93 -11.92
C ARG A 4 -5.00 -6.90 -11.68
N SER A 5 -6.22 -6.52 -12.05
CA SER A 5 -7.36 -7.44 -12.08
C SER A 5 -7.56 -7.90 -13.53
N ALA A 6 -7.62 -9.20 -13.77
CA ALA A 6 -8.06 -9.73 -15.06
C ALA A 6 -9.47 -10.31 -14.90
N GLN A 7 -10.40 -9.86 -15.73
CA GLN A 7 -11.77 -10.35 -15.77
C GLN A 7 -11.85 -11.55 -16.71
N ASN A 8 -12.37 -12.68 -16.22
CA ASN A 8 -12.85 -13.77 -17.06
C ASN A 8 -14.37 -13.87 -16.91
N ASP A 9 -15.06 -14.20 -18.01
CA ASP A 9 -16.53 -14.32 -18.11
C ASP A 9 -17.18 -15.34 -17.16
N ASN A 10 -16.37 -16.07 -16.37
CA ASN A 10 -16.85 -16.90 -15.27
C ASN A 10 -16.57 -16.26 -13.91
N SER A 11 -17.40 -15.27 -13.54
CA SER A 11 -17.84 -14.92 -12.18
C SER A 11 -16.86 -14.86 -10.98
N MET A 12 -15.53 -14.89 -11.17
CA MET A 12 -14.52 -14.79 -10.11
C MET A 12 -13.57 -13.61 -10.38
N ALA A 13 -13.26 -12.85 -9.33
CA ALA A 13 -12.25 -11.80 -9.39
C ALA A 13 -10.88 -12.40 -9.05
N ASN A 14 -10.03 -12.56 -10.06
CA ASN A 14 -8.64 -12.96 -9.85
C ASN A 14 -7.82 -11.71 -9.52
N VAL A 15 -7.23 -11.66 -8.33
CA VAL A 15 -6.28 -10.61 -7.96
C VAL A 15 -4.87 -11.15 -8.03
N TYR A 16 -4.04 -10.46 -8.79
CA TYR A 16 -2.63 -10.78 -8.95
C TYR A 16 -1.84 -9.95 -7.96
N ILE A 17 -1.32 -10.61 -6.92
CA ILE A 17 -0.36 -9.98 -6.02
C ILE A 17 1.04 -10.47 -6.37
N LYS A 18 1.89 -9.50 -6.67
CA LYS A 18 3.31 -9.71 -6.85
C LYS A 18 4.04 -9.37 -5.56
N ILE A 19 4.23 -10.38 -4.69
CA ILE A 19 5.07 -10.25 -3.50
C ILE A 19 6.54 -10.36 -3.93
N LYS A 20 7.34 -9.34 -3.61
CA LYS A 20 8.79 -9.35 -3.82
C LYS A 20 9.45 -10.00 -2.62
N THR A 21 9.80 -11.27 -2.71
CA THR A 21 10.88 -11.83 -1.89
C THR A 21 12.03 -12.17 -2.82
N ASN A 22 13.20 -11.58 -2.58
CA ASN A 22 14.41 -11.89 -3.31
C ASN A 22 15.48 -12.27 -2.29
N PRO A 23 15.92 -13.53 -2.25
CA PRO A 23 17.02 -13.95 -1.38
C PRO A 23 18.30 -13.13 -1.63
N LEU A 24 18.45 -12.53 -2.81
CA LEU A 24 19.55 -11.60 -3.09
C LEU A 24 19.39 -10.24 -2.40
N LEU A 25 18.16 -9.79 -2.10
CA LEU A 25 17.92 -8.58 -1.30
C LEU A 25 18.23 -8.86 0.18
N ASP A 26 17.81 -10.00 0.72
CA ASP A 26 18.15 -10.42 2.09
C ASP A 26 19.67 -10.58 2.27
N ASN A 27 20.34 -11.15 1.25
CA ASN A 27 21.80 -11.23 1.23
C ASN A 27 22.47 -9.85 1.01
N LEU A 28 21.86 -8.95 0.24
CA LEU A 28 22.37 -7.58 0.08
C LEU A 28 22.26 -6.82 1.40
N GLU A 29 21.16 -6.98 2.13
CA GLU A 29 20.91 -6.35 3.42
C GLU A 29 21.92 -6.85 4.46
N ASN A 30 22.16 -8.16 4.54
CA ASN A 30 23.23 -8.72 5.38
C ASN A 30 24.62 -8.22 4.98
N TYR A 31 24.90 -8.15 3.67
CA TYR A 31 26.17 -7.62 3.17
C TYR A 31 26.32 -6.15 3.55
N VAL A 32 25.26 -5.36 3.46
CA VAL A 32 25.24 -3.91 3.66
C VAL A 32 25.28 -3.51 5.15
N VAL A 33 24.64 -4.29 6.04
CA VAL A 33 24.69 -4.12 7.50
C VAL A 33 26.13 -4.21 8.03
N GLU A 34 26.98 -5.04 7.40
CA GLU A 34 28.40 -5.17 7.76
C GLU A 34 29.23 -3.89 7.49
N PHE A 35 28.79 -2.99 6.60
CA PHE A 35 29.61 -1.86 6.12
C PHE A 35 29.28 -0.48 6.71
N GLY A 36 28.24 -0.34 7.54
CA GLY A 36 27.86 0.92 8.21
C GLY A 36 26.88 1.79 7.42
N LYS A 37 26.95 3.13 7.55
CA LYS A 37 26.04 4.07 6.85
C LYS A 37 26.47 4.31 5.39
N PHE A 38 25.49 4.33 4.47
CA PHE A 38 25.69 4.54 3.04
C PHE A 38 24.56 5.39 2.44
N GLU A 39 24.87 6.02 1.33
CA GLU A 39 23.95 6.78 0.50
C GLU A 39 23.58 5.93 -0.73
N ILE A 40 22.28 5.72 -0.95
CA ILE A 40 21.75 4.98 -2.10
C ILE A 40 21.43 6.00 -3.19
N ASN A 41 22.11 5.91 -4.34
CA ASN A 41 21.81 6.75 -5.50
C ASN A 41 21.26 5.89 -6.64
N PHE A 42 20.06 6.24 -7.12
CA PHE A 42 19.45 5.64 -8.30
C PHE A 42 19.91 6.38 -9.55
N SER A 43 20.66 5.72 -10.42
CA SER A 43 20.97 6.23 -11.76
C SER A 43 19.81 5.91 -12.71
N PRO A 44 19.49 6.79 -13.69
CA PRO A 44 18.40 6.57 -14.65
C PRO A 44 18.55 5.31 -15.53
N LEU A 45 19.69 4.59 -15.44
CA LEU A 45 19.94 3.35 -16.15
C LEU A 45 20.32 2.23 -15.17
N THR A 46 19.30 1.68 -14.49
CA THR A 46 19.26 0.34 -13.83
C THR A 46 20.39 -0.05 -12.86
N LYS A 47 21.26 0.89 -12.47
CA LYS A 47 22.36 0.65 -11.54
C LYS A 47 22.04 1.23 -10.18
N LEU A 48 22.05 0.37 -9.17
CA LEU A 48 22.14 0.75 -7.77
C LEU A 48 23.60 1.06 -7.47
N ILE A 49 23.90 2.28 -7.04
CA ILE A 49 25.24 2.67 -6.60
C ILE A 49 25.17 2.92 -5.10
N LEU A 50 25.88 2.09 -4.32
CA LEU A 50 26.06 2.27 -2.88
C LEU A 50 27.36 3.05 -2.64
N ARG A 51 27.26 4.21 -1.99
CA ARG A 51 28.43 5.00 -1.57
C ARG A 51 28.53 4.98 -0.05
N LYS A 52 29.66 4.51 0.48
CA LYS A 52 29.93 4.58 1.92
C LYS A 52 30.21 6.01 2.33
N GLU A 53 29.50 6.48 3.34
CA GLU A 53 29.68 7.83 3.88
C GLU A 53 30.99 7.86 4.68
N LYS A 54 31.97 8.65 4.22
CA LYS A 54 33.36 8.76 4.70
C LYS A 54 34.30 7.60 4.33
N GLN A 55 34.71 7.53 3.07
CA GLN A 55 36.11 7.24 2.70
C GLN A 55 36.41 7.35 1.18
N GLY A 56 35.45 7.74 0.34
CA GLY A 56 35.70 7.94 -1.09
C GLY A 56 36.00 6.65 -1.89
N GLN A 57 35.94 5.48 -1.25
CA GLN A 57 36.01 4.20 -1.94
C GLN A 57 34.64 3.85 -2.55
N GLN A 58 34.62 3.69 -3.87
CA GLN A 58 33.49 3.07 -4.57
C GLN A 58 33.61 1.56 -4.45
N LEU A 59 32.58 0.92 -3.90
CA LEU A 59 32.47 -0.53 -3.88
C LEU A 59 31.82 -0.97 -5.19
N LEU A 60 32.57 -1.71 -6.02
CA LEU A 60 32.03 -2.34 -7.22
C LEU A 60 31.27 -3.59 -6.79
N ILE A 61 29.94 -3.52 -6.81
CA ILE A 61 29.08 -4.68 -6.58
C ILE A 61 29.42 -5.74 -7.65
N PRO A 62 29.79 -6.98 -7.27
CA PRO A 62 30.07 -8.05 -8.21
C PRO A 62 28.92 -8.19 -9.23
N SER A 63 29.23 -8.43 -10.50
CA SER A 63 28.22 -8.57 -11.57
C SER A 63 27.23 -9.72 -11.33
N SER A 64 27.57 -10.68 -10.47
CA SER A 64 26.68 -11.74 -9.96
C SER A 64 25.53 -11.22 -9.10
N LEU A 65 25.66 -10.02 -8.52
CA LEU A 65 24.63 -9.29 -7.76
C LEU A 65 23.96 -8.19 -8.60
N SER A 66 24.14 -8.20 -9.93
CA SER A 66 23.51 -7.21 -10.81
C SER A 66 21.99 -7.31 -10.79
N ILE A 67 21.35 -6.25 -10.26
CA ILE A 67 19.89 -6.04 -10.21
C ILE A 67 19.25 -6.08 -11.61
N GLY A 68 20.04 -5.96 -12.68
CA GLY A 68 19.59 -6.09 -14.07
C GLY A 68 19.01 -7.46 -14.46
N LYS A 69 19.12 -8.49 -13.61
CA LYS A 69 18.53 -9.82 -13.84
C LYS A 69 17.58 -10.27 -12.73
N ILE A 70 16.83 -9.36 -12.10
CA ILE A 70 15.74 -9.80 -11.21
C ILE A 70 14.62 -10.40 -12.07
N LYS A 71 14.64 -11.73 -12.24
CA LYS A 71 13.46 -12.49 -12.66
C LYS A 71 12.48 -12.53 -11.49
N LEU A 72 11.60 -11.54 -11.47
CA LEU A 72 10.46 -11.52 -10.56
C LEU A 72 9.46 -12.61 -10.98
N ALA A 73 9.41 -13.71 -10.26
CA ALA A 73 8.41 -14.74 -10.54
C ALA A 73 8.08 -15.58 -9.30
N LYS A 74 7.33 -14.99 -8.37
CA LYS A 74 6.28 -15.74 -7.68
C LYS A 74 4.99 -14.94 -7.77
N LEU A 75 4.27 -15.19 -8.85
CA LEU A 75 2.89 -14.76 -9.01
C LEU A 75 2.04 -15.75 -8.20
N ARG A 76 1.43 -15.31 -7.11
CA ARG A 76 0.35 -16.08 -6.48
C ARG A 76 -0.97 -15.51 -6.96
N LEU A 77 -1.82 -16.40 -7.46
CA LEU A 77 -3.21 -16.12 -7.72
C LEU A 77 -3.97 -16.37 -6.43
N PHE A 78 -4.78 -15.40 -6.04
CA PHE A 78 -5.64 -15.52 -4.88
C PHE A 78 -7.09 -15.47 -5.34
N ASP A 79 -7.84 -16.51 -4.99
CA ASP A 79 -9.28 -16.56 -5.18
C ASP A 79 -9.93 -15.83 -4.01
N ILE A 80 -10.43 -14.62 -4.25
CA ILE A 80 -11.17 -13.88 -3.23
C ILE A 80 -12.56 -14.50 -3.14
N PRO A 81 -13.02 -14.92 -1.94
CA PRO A 81 -14.35 -15.49 -1.77
C PRO A 81 -15.40 -14.58 -2.38
N LYS A 82 -16.28 -15.14 -3.19
CA LYS A 82 -17.41 -14.38 -3.71
C LYS A 82 -18.27 -13.91 -2.55
N GLY A 83 -18.52 -12.60 -2.51
CA GLY A 83 -19.54 -12.05 -1.64
C GLY A 83 -20.93 -12.32 -2.22
N THR A 84 -21.86 -11.39 -1.97
CA THR A 84 -23.21 -11.44 -2.55
C THR A 84 -23.23 -11.06 -4.03
N SER A 85 -22.17 -10.41 -4.52
CA SER A 85 -22.03 -9.96 -5.91
C SER A 85 -20.59 -10.03 -6.42
N LYS A 86 -20.39 -9.55 -7.66
CA LYS A 86 -19.08 -9.41 -8.30
C LYS A 86 -18.17 -8.50 -7.47
N CYS A 87 -17.03 -9.03 -7.03
CA CYS A 87 -16.05 -8.27 -6.26
C CYS A 87 -15.41 -7.16 -7.11
N THR A 88 -15.16 -6.01 -6.49
CA THR A 88 -14.41 -4.89 -7.08
C THR A 88 -13.28 -4.51 -6.14
N ILE A 89 -12.07 -4.98 -6.45
CA ILE A 89 -10.93 -4.78 -5.56
C ILE A 89 -10.20 -3.50 -5.92
N THR A 90 -10.14 -2.57 -4.98
CA THR A 90 -9.58 -1.22 -5.19
C THR A 90 -8.33 -0.95 -4.35
N GLY A 91 -8.17 -1.63 -3.23
CA GLY A 91 -7.02 -1.51 -2.34
C GLY A 91 -6.56 -2.86 -1.79
N CYS A 92 -5.28 -2.96 -1.49
CA CYS A 92 -4.74 -4.11 -0.75
C CYS A 92 -3.45 -3.74 -0.02
N ASP A 93 -3.16 -4.46 1.05
CA ASP A 93 -1.87 -4.37 1.74
C ASP A 93 -1.44 -5.74 2.32
N LEU A 94 -0.17 -5.87 2.70
CA LEU A 94 0.47 -7.11 3.16
C LEU A 94 1.11 -6.94 4.54
N PHE A 95 0.65 -7.73 5.52
CA PHE A 95 1.27 -7.78 6.84
C PHE A 95 2.62 -8.48 6.79
N GLU A 96 3.50 -8.16 7.74
CA GLU A 96 4.82 -8.80 7.87
C GLU A 96 4.71 -10.33 8.09
N ASP A 97 3.64 -10.78 8.75
CA ASP A 97 3.35 -12.21 8.96
C ASP A 97 2.80 -12.93 7.70
N GLY A 98 2.65 -12.19 6.59
CA GLY A 98 2.18 -12.70 5.32
C GLY A 98 0.67 -12.69 5.14
N ARG A 99 -0.12 -12.26 6.14
CA ARG A 99 -1.56 -12.01 5.93
C ARG A 99 -1.76 -10.89 4.92
N ILE A 100 -2.80 -11.01 4.12
CA ILE A 100 -3.13 -10.05 3.07
C ILE A 100 -4.51 -9.47 3.33
N VAL A 101 -4.66 -8.16 3.17
CA VAL A 101 -5.94 -7.48 3.26
C VAL A 101 -6.35 -6.91 1.91
N PHE A 102 -7.63 -6.97 1.59
CA PHE A 102 -8.20 -6.41 0.37
C PHE A 102 -9.43 -5.60 0.71
N VAL A 103 -9.58 -4.47 0.01
CA VAL A 103 -10.83 -3.73 -0.03
C VAL A 103 -11.65 -4.24 -1.20
N ASP A 104 -12.83 -4.78 -0.92
CA ASP A 104 -13.87 -5.06 -1.91
C ASP A 104 -14.90 -3.92 -1.88
N SER A 105 -14.70 -2.96 -2.78
CA SER A 105 -15.49 -1.74 -2.90
C SER A 105 -16.80 -1.95 -3.67
N SER A 106 -17.19 -3.19 -3.99
CA SER A 106 -18.44 -3.43 -4.71
C SER A 106 -19.63 -3.01 -3.84
N GLU A 107 -20.64 -2.39 -4.44
CA GLU A 107 -21.79 -1.84 -3.69
C GLU A 107 -22.54 -2.89 -2.87
N ALA A 108 -22.51 -4.17 -3.28
CA ALA A 108 -23.18 -5.23 -2.53
C ALA A 108 -22.30 -5.93 -1.49
N ASN A 109 -20.97 -5.79 -1.56
CA ASN A 109 -20.07 -6.45 -0.61
C ASN A 109 -19.45 -5.48 0.40
N LYS A 110 -19.08 -4.25 0.03
CA LYS A 110 -18.55 -3.17 0.91
C LYS A 110 -17.75 -3.68 2.12
N ARG A 111 -16.64 -4.38 1.89
CA ARG A 111 -15.95 -5.13 2.96
C ARG A 111 -14.43 -5.09 2.84
N LEU A 112 -13.78 -5.31 3.97
CA LEU A 112 -12.37 -5.70 4.03
C LEU A 112 -12.29 -7.23 4.10
N VAL A 113 -11.54 -7.86 3.20
CA VAL A 113 -11.29 -9.31 3.21
C VAL A 113 -9.88 -9.58 3.69
N ILE A 114 -9.73 -10.48 4.66
CA ILE A 114 -8.44 -10.86 5.24
C ILE A 114 -8.15 -12.32 4.87
N MET A 115 -6.97 -12.56 4.32
CA MET A 115 -6.49 -13.87 3.92
C MET A 115 -5.14 -14.18 4.57
N ASN A 116 -4.84 -15.47 4.74
CA ASN A 116 -3.54 -15.92 5.21
C ASN A 116 -2.49 -15.91 4.09
N SER A 117 -1.25 -16.24 4.45
CA SER A 117 -0.11 -16.24 3.52
C SER A 117 -0.23 -17.29 2.40
N GLU A 118 -1.04 -18.33 2.62
CA GLU A 118 -1.37 -19.32 1.60
C GLU A 118 -2.48 -18.86 0.64
N GLY A 119 -3.19 -17.78 0.96
CA GLY A 119 -4.32 -17.30 0.16
C GLY A 119 -5.69 -17.82 0.58
N SER A 120 -5.77 -18.45 1.74
CA SER A 120 -7.04 -18.92 2.30
C SER A 120 -7.72 -17.78 3.06
N PHE A 121 -9.04 -17.70 2.94
CA PHE A 121 -9.86 -16.78 3.70
C PHE A 121 -9.71 -16.99 5.21
N ILE A 122 -9.52 -15.90 5.95
CA ILE A 122 -9.53 -15.90 7.43
C ILE A 122 -10.87 -15.33 7.90
N THR A 123 -11.14 -14.07 7.53
CA THR A 123 -12.32 -13.33 7.99
C THR A 123 -12.58 -12.13 7.08
N GLU A 124 -13.70 -11.45 7.31
CA GLU A 124 -14.05 -10.20 6.67
C GLU A 124 -14.64 -9.20 7.67
N ILE A 125 -14.57 -7.92 7.29
CA ILE A 125 -15.15 -6.82 8.05
C ILE A 125 -16.10 -6.08 7.11
N GLN A 126 -17.37 -6.09 7.46
CA GLN A 126 -18.43 -5.45 6.70
C GLN A 126 -18.51 -3.96 7.07
N PHE A 127 -18.57 -3.10 6.06
CA PHE A 127 -18.83 -1.68 6.24
C PHE A 127 -20.24 -1.32 5.73
N GLN A 128 -20.77 -0.20 6.23
CA GLN A 128 -22.04 0.37 5.76
C GLN A 128 -21.87 1.05 4.40
N ASP A 129 -20.75 1.76 4.23
CA ASP A 129 -20.40 2.49 3.03
C ASP A 129 -19.18 1.95 2.30
N ARG A 130 -18.95 2.49 1.11
CA ARG A 130 -17.91 2.04 0.20
C ARG A 130 -16.54 2.46 0.72
N SER A 131 -15.72 1.47 1.04
CA SER A 131 -14.28 1.65 1.22
C SER A 131 -13.54 1.63 -0.11
N LEU A 132 -12.43 2.37 -0.21
CA LEU A 132 -11.64 2.42 -1.46
C LEU A 132 -10.23 1.89 -1.32
N ASP A 133 -9.55 2.14 -0.21
CA ASP A 133 -8.17 1.72 -0.04
C ASP A 133 -7.86 1.36 1.42
N VAL A 134 -6.77 0.63 1.61
CA VAL A 134 -6.32 0.13 2.90
C VAL A 134 -4.81 0.24 3.02
N THR A 135 -4.33 0.59 4.20
CA THR A 135 -2.91 0.48 4.56
C THR A 135 -2.74 -0.11 5.95
N ILE A 136 -1.67 -0.86 6.15
CA ILE A 136 -1.31 -1.46 7.43
C ILE A 136 -0.59 -0.42 8.30
N ILE A 137 -1.04 -0.27 9.54
CA ILE A 137 -0.43 0.63 10.52
C ILE A 137 0.57 -0.13 11.40
N ASN A 138 0.25 -1.37 11.78
CA ASN A 138 1.08 -2.24 12.63
C ASN A 138 0.66 -3.72 12.46
N SER A 139 1.11 -4.61 13.35
CA SER A 139 0.88 -6.06 13.26
C SER A 139 -0.58 -6.53 13.19
N ASN A 140 -1.55 -5.73 13.63
CA ASN A 140 -2.96 -6.13 13.64
C ASN A 140 -3.94 -4.99 13.34
N THR A 141 -3.44 -3.82 12.97
CA THR A 141 -4.24 -2.63 12.74
C THR A 141 -4.07 -2.14 11.32
N VAL A 142 -5.18 -1.80 10.68
CA VAL A 142 -5.22 -1.18 9.36
C VAL A 142 -5.92 0.17 9.42
N ALA A 143 -5.62 1.05 8.47
CA ALA A 143 -6.41 2.24 8.15
C ALA A 143 -7.13 2.01 6.81
N VAL A 144 -8.42 2.33 6.75
CA VAL A 144 -9.28 2.12 5.58
C VAL A 144 -9.96 3.44 5.23
N THR A 145 -9.88 3.86 3.96
CA THR A 145 -10.60 5.04 3.45
C THR A 145 -12.07 4.72 3.21
N MET A 146 -12.97 5.57 3.71
CA MET A 146 -14.41 5.47 3.50
C MET A 146 -14.87 6.64 2.62
N PHE A 147 -15.22 6.33 1.37
CA PHE A 147 -15.35 7.33 0.31
C PHE A 147 -16.51 8.31 0.53
N GLU A 148 -17.70 7.80 0.80
CA GLU A 148 -18.91 8.61 0.98
C GLU A 148 -19.01 9.23 2.37
N GLU A 149 -18.38 8.60 3.37
CA GLU A 149 -18.37 9.09 4.75
C GLU A 149 -17.25 10.13 5.01
N GLU A 150 -16.38 10.38 4.03
CA GLU A 150 -15.30 11.39 4.11
C GLU A 150 -14.38 11.20 5.33
N LEU A 151 -14.10 9.95 5.66
CA LEU A 151 -13.37 9.56 6.87
C LEU A 151 -12.42 8.38 6.62
N ILE A 152 -11.59 8.13 7.62
CA ILE A 152 -10.72 6.96 7.69
C ILE A 152 -11.09 6.16 8.94
N PHE A 153 -11.27 4.85 8.78
CA PHE A 153 -11.37 3.94 9.92
C PHE A 153 -10.02 3.34 10.24
N LYS A 154 -9.63 3.42 11.51
CA LYS A 154 -8.59 2.58 12.09
C LYS A 154 -9.25 1.32 12.64
N VAL A 155 -8.88 0.16 12.14
CA VAL A 155 -9.55 -1.11 12.42
C VAL A 155 -8.56 -2.11 12.98
N ASP A 156 -8.92 -2.75 14.09
CA ASP A 156 -8.25 -3.95 14.60
C ASP A 156 -8.82 -5.17 13.88
N ILE A 157 -7.98 -5.87 13.13
CA ILE A 157 -8.44 -6.98 12.27
C ILE A 157 -8.66 -8.29 13.03
N ASP A 158 -8.07 -8.44 14.22
CA ASP A 158 -8.23 -9.66 15.02
C ASP A 158 -9.58 -9.65 15.77
N THR A 159 -10.03 -8.46 16.16
CA THR A 159 -11.32 -8.24 16.84
C THR A 159 -12.43 -7.74 15.93
N SER A 160 -12.11 -7.40 14.68
CA SER A 160 -13.00 -6.76 13.70
C SER A 160 -13.65 -5.48 14.22
N LYS A 161 -12.96 -4.72 15.07
CA LYS A 161 -13.49 -3.49 15.69
C LYS A 161 -12.86 -2.23 15.08
N ILE A 162 -13.70 -1.24 14.83
CA ILE A 162 -13.26 0.13 14.56
C ILE A 162 -12.71 0.69 15.87
N LEU A 163 -11.42 1.01 15.89
CA LEU A 163 -10.71 1.59 17.04
C LEU A 163 -10.84 3.11 17.07
N LEU A 164 -10.81 3.75 15.90
CA LEU A 164 -10.85 5.20 15.75
C LEU A 164 -11.44 5.57 14.40
N THR A 165 -12.19 6.67 14.38
CA THR A 165 -12.70 7.31 13.17
C THR A 165 -12.02 8.66 13.02
N ILE A 166 -11.39 8.89 11.88
CA ILE A 166 -10.64 10.11 11.57
C ILE A 166 -11.37 10.85 10.45
N PRO A 167 -12.01 12.01 10.73
CA PRO A 167 -12.64 12.79 9.69
C PRO A 167 -11.58 13.46 8.80
N VAL A 168 -11.73 13.33 7.49
CA VAL A 168 -10.90 14.05 6.50
C VAL A 168 -11.68 15.12 5.74
N ASN A 169 -13.01 15.17 5.89
CA ASN A 169 -13.92 16.21 5.40
C ASN A 169 -13.81 16.47 3.89
N GLU A 170 -13.51 15.42 3.14
CA GLU A 170 -13.55 15.35 1.68
C GLU A 170 -13.52 13.88 1.29
N LYS A 171 -14.01 13.54 0.09
CA LYS A 171 -13.97 12.16 -0.40
C LYS A 171 -12.53 11.66 -0.49
N CYS A 172 -12.26 10.53 0.18
CA CYS A 172 -10.94 9.93 0.24
C CYS A 172 -10.84 8.70 -0.68
N PHE A 173 -9.71 8.60 -1.38
CA PHE A 173 -9.46 7.57 -2.38
C PHE A 173 -8.39 6.61 -1.89
N GLY A 174 -7.12 6.99 -2.04
CA GLY A 174 -5.97 6.17 -1.68
C GLY A 174 -5.39 6.55 -0.32
N ILE A 175 -4.71 5.60 0.31
CA ILE A 175 -4.06 5.81 1.60
C ILE A 175 -2.76 5.01 1.68
N CYS A 176 -1.74 5.60 2.30
CA CYS A 176 -0.55 4.86 2.71
C CYS A 176 -0.08 5.31 4.08
N PHE A 177 0.58 4.40 4.79
CA PHE A 177 1.22 4.66 6.06
C PHE A 177 2.73 4.76 5.89
N VAL A 178 3.31 5.88 6.31
CA VAL A 178 4.75 6.14 6.22
C VAL A 178 5.20 7.00 7.40
N ASP A 179 6.32 6.63 8.03
CA ASP A 179 6.94 7.38 9.14
C ASP A 179 5.96 7.81 10.25
N GLY A 180 5.09 6.88 10.65
CA GLY A 180 4.11 7.08 11.71
C GLY A 180 2.90 7.93 11.31
N LYS A 181 2.70 8.20 10.02
CA LYS A 181 1.65 9.10 9.50
C LYS A 181 0.86 8.45 8.39
N LEU A 182 -0.41 8.83 8.29
CA LEU A 182 -1.26 8.51 7.16
C LEU A 182 -1.12 9.60 6.10
N VAL A 183 -0.87 9.21 4.86
CA VAL A 183 -0.91 10.08 3.70
C VAL A 183 -2.10 9.66 2.85
N VAL A 184 -3.01 10.58 2.61
CA VAL A 184 -4.35 10.28 2.08
C VAL A 184 -4.58 11.15 0.87
N SER A 185 -4.93 10.53 -0.26
CA SER A 185 -5.39 11.27 -1.44
C SER A 185 -6.89 11.52 -1.34
N LEU A 186 -7.26 12.77 -1.55
CA LEU A 186 -8.62 13.26 -1.47
C LEU A 186 -9.04 13.79 -2.84
N LYS A 187 -10.32 14.13 -2.97
CA LYS A 187 -10.84 14.82 -4.14
C LYS A 187 -10.14 16.17 -4.34
N HIS A 188 -10.21 16.70 -5.56
CA HIS A 188 -9.65 18.00 -5.95
C HIS A 188 -8.12 18.09 -5.82
N ASP A 189 -7.43 16.98 -6.07
CA ASP A 189 -5.96 16.90 -6.08
C ASP A 189 -5.32 17.33 -4.74
N ILE A 190 -6.03 17.04 -3.65
CA ILE A 190 -5.58 17.31 -2.28
C ILE A 190 -4.93 16.03 -1.71
N ILE A 191 -3.78 16.20 -1.08
CA ILE A 191 -3.15 15.19 -0.24
C ILE A 191 -3.11 15.73 1.19
N LYS A 192 -3.66 14.97 2.15
CA LYS A 192 -3.51 15.28 3.58
C LYS A 192 -2.54 14.31 4.24
N ILE A 193 -1.72 14.86 5.12
CA ILE A 193 -0.87 14.10 6.04
C ILE A 193 -1.52 14.20 7.41
N VAL A 194 -1.89 13.06 7.98
CA VAL A 194 -2.63 12.95 9.23
C VAL A 194 -1.88 12.06 10.19
N ASP A 195 -1.82 12.43 11.47
CA ASP A 195 -1.27 11.54 12.49
C ASP A 195 -2.28 10.42 12.86
N LEU A 196 -1.82 9.45 13.65
CA LEU A 196 -2.67 8.34 14.10
C LEU A 196 -3.72 8.71 15.15
N SER A 197 -3.72 9.97 15.62
CA SER A 197 -4.74 10.56 16.49
C SER A 197 -5.80 11.31 15.70
N GLY A 198 -5.63 11.46 14.39
CA GLY A 198 -6.55 12.14 13.48
C GLY A 198 -6.26 13.63 13.28
N ASN A 199 -5.12 14.15 13.76
CA ASN A 199 -4.76 15.55 13.53
C ASN A 199 -4.14 15.72 12.15
N VAL A 200 -4.66 16.67 11.37
CA VAL A 200 -4.06 17.06 10.09
C VAL A 200 -2.74 17.79 10.36
N MET A 201 -1.64 17.18 9.96
CA MET A 201 -0.29 17.72 10.14
C MET A 201 0.11 18.64 8.98
N SER A 202 -0.33 18.32 7.77
CA SER A 202 -0.03 19.09 6.57
C SER A 202 -1.05 18.79 5.47
N GLN A 203 -1.19 19.73 4.53
CA GLN A 203 -1.98 19.57 3.32
C GLN A 203 -1.16 20.02 2.13
N ILE A 204 -1.25 19.28 1.03
CA ILE A 204 -0.69 19.63 -0.27
C ILE A 204 -1.89 19.72 -1.22
N SER A 205 -2.03 20.81 -1.95
CA SER A 205 -3.05 20.99 -2.97
C SER A 205 -2.44 21.71 -4.15
N GLN A 206 -2.97 21.47 -5.35
CA GLN A 206 -2.59 22.26 -6.51
C GLN A 206 -2.98 23.73 -6.28
N ILE A 207 -2.07 24.65 -6.58
CA ILE A 207 -2.37 26.07 -6.59
C ILE A 207 -2.93 26.38 -7.98
N ASP A 208 -4.17 26.82 -8.06
CA ASP A 208 -4.71 27.38 -9.29
C ASP A 208 -4.08 28.77 -9.53
N ASP A 209 -3.07 28.82 -10.41
CA ASP A 209 -2.50 30.08 -10.93
C ASP A 209 -3.45 30.77 -11.93
N SER A 210 -4.74 30.88 -11.60
CA SER A 210 -5.74 31.58 -12.41
C SER A 210 -6.01 33.01 -11.91
N THR A 211 -4.96 33.73 -11.49
CA THR A 211 -4.99 35.20 -11.44
C THR A 211 -4.41 35.75 -12.75
N HIS A 212 -5.15 35.58 -13.84
CA HIS A 212 -5.04 36.55 -14.93
C HIS A 212 -5.80 37.80 -14.50
N SER A 213 -5.03 38.83 -14.14
CA SER A 213 -5.45 40.21 -14.16
C SER A 213 -6.01 40.54 -15.55
N GLU A 214 -7.30 40.82 -15.64
CA GLU A 214 -7.83 41.65 -16.71
C GLU A 214 -7.98 43.07 -16.14
N GLU A 215 -7.19 43.97 -16.72
CA GLU A 215 -7.34 45.44 -16.66
C GLU A 215 -8.64 45.91 -17.29
#